data_AF-A0A1M3TA50-F1
#
_entry.id   AF-A0A1M3TA50-F1
#
_cell.length_a   1.000
_cell.length_b   1.000
_cell.length_c   1.000
_cell.angle_alpha   90.00
_cell.angle_beta   90.00
_cell.angle_gamma   90.00
#
_symmetry.space_group_name_H-M   'P 1'
#
loop_
_entity.id
_entity.type
_entity.pdbx_description
1 polymer ?
#
loop_
_entity_poly.entity_id
_entity_poly.type
_entity_poly.pdbx_seq_one_letter_code
_entity_poly.pdbx_strand_id
1 'polypeptide(L)' 'MAQQYLGQGPADSDQVVASFDGHAEIVLENWEILSRLRADPYYQEVVEPSEAKLIDKASVVRRVGFEEVWVSDGKAAD' A
#
# COMPACT_ATOMS: atom_id res chain seq x y z
N MET A 1 -6.02 -21.94 -11.65
CA MET A 1 -5.35 -21.76 -10.34
C MET A 1 -4.92 -20.31 -10.07
N ALA A 2 -4.84 -19.42 -11.07
CA ALA A 2 -4.48 -18.00 -10.87
C ALA A 2 -5.69 -17.07 -10.53
N GLN A 3 -6.91 -17.43 -10.92
CA GLN A 3 -8.12 -16.62 -10.63
C GLN A 3 -8.51 -16.53 -9.15
N GLN A 4 -7.93 -17.36 -8.26
CA GLN A 4 -8.21 -17.26 -6.82
C GLN A 4 -7.38 -16.20 -6.10
N TYR A 5 -6.35 -15.63 -6.75
CA TYR A 5 -5.47 -14.62 -6.17
C TYR A 5 -5.62 -13.22 -6.80
N LEU A 6 -6.20 -13.15 -7.99
CA LEU A 6 -6.61 -11.88 -8.60
C LEU A 6 -8.01 -11.57 -8.07
N GLY A 7 -8.05 -10.71 -7.06
CA GLY A 7 -9.26 -10.32 -6.34
C GLY A 7 -10.46 -10.07 -7.25
N GLN A 8 -11.63 -10.40 -6.68
CA GLN A 8 -12.95 -10.14 -7.22
C GLN A 8 -13.03 -8.76 -7.90
N GLY A 9 -13.76 -8.71 -9.01
CA GLY A 9 -13.81 -7.58 -9.93
C GLY A 9 -14.20 -6.24 -9.30
N PRO A 10 -14.14 -5.16 -10.11
CA PRO A 10 -14.13 -3.76 -9.65
C PRO A 10 -15.38 -3.28 -8.89
N ALA A 11 -16.42 -4.11 -8.75
CA ALA A 11 -17.64 -3.77 -8.04
C ALA A 11 -17.60 -4.08 -6.52
N ASP A 12 -16.71 -4.97 -6.06
CA ASP A 12 -16.63 -5.37 -4.64
C ASP A 12 -15.56 -4.58 -3.86
N SER A 13 -14.56 -4.02 -4.56
CA SER A 13 -13.49 -3.25 -3.92
C SER A 13 -14.00 -1.97 -3.28
N ASP A 14 -14.97 -1.30 -3.90
CA ASP A 14 -15.54 -0.03 -3.41
C ASP A 14 -16.37 -0.22 -2.13
N GLN A 15 -17.07 -1.35 -1.99
CA GLN A 15 -17.83 -1.67 -0.78
C GLN A 15 -16.92 -1.99 0.42
N VAL A 16 -15.75 -2.59 0.17
CA VAL A 16 -14.77 -2.87 1.25
C VAL A 16 -14.16 -1.57 1.76
N VAL A 17 -13.83 -0.61 0.89
CA VAL A 17 -13.26 0.68 1.31
C VAL A 17 -14.24 1.48 2.17
N ALA A 18 -15.55 1.40 1.90
CA ALA A 18 -16.58 2.09 2.68
C ALA A 18 -16.67 1.64 4.16
N SER A 19 -16.06 0.50 4.52
CA SER A 19 -16.00 0.02 5.91
C SER A 19 -14.80 0.54 6.71
N PHE A 20 -13.91 1.31 6.09
CA PHE A 20 -12.75 1.91 6.75
C PHE A 20 -12.91 3.41 6.89
N ASP A 21 -12.43 3.97 8.00
CA ASP A 21 -12.48 5.40 8.29
C ASP A 21 -11.43 6.22 7.52
N GLY A 22 -10.57 5.55 6.75
CA GLY A 22 -9.52 6.19 5.96
C GLY A 22 -8.84 5.24 4.99
N HIS A 23 -8.23 5.83 3.96
CA HIS A 23 -7.43 5.13 2.97
C HIS A 23 -6.13 5.89 2.73
N ALA A 24 -5.02 5.16 2.63
CA ALA A 24 -3.73 5.71 2.28
C ALA A 24 -3.07 4.81 1.24
N GLU A 25 -2.54 5.42 0.19
CA GLU A 25 -1.74 4.76 -0.83
C GLU A 25 -0.30 5.26 -0.74
N ILE A 26 0.66 4.34 -0.75
CA ILE A 26 2.07 4.65 -0.65
C ILE A 26 2.80 3.96 -1.80
N VAL A 27 3.36 4.77 -2.68
CA VAL A 27 4.19 4.30 -3.79
C VAL A 27 5.64 4.22 -3.32
N LEU A 28 6.27 3.08 -3.54
CA LEU A 28 7.65 2.81 -3.14
C LEU A 28 8.47 2.48 -4.38
N GLU A 29 9.67 3.06 -4.50
CA GLU A 29 10.61 2.73 -5.57
C GLU A 29 11.19 1.31 -5.42
N ASN A 30 11.38 0.87 -4.17
CA ASN A 30 11.86 -0.47 -3.83
C ASN A 30 11.46 -0.84 -2.38
N TRP A 31 11.57 -2.13 -2.06
CA TRP A 31 11.23 -2.68 -0.74
C TRP A 31 12.20 -2.30 0.39
N GLU A 32 13.44 -1.93 0.08
CA GLU A 32 14.45 -1.62 1.09
C GLU A 32 14.10 -0.39 1.91
N ILE A 33 13.26 0.50 1.37
CA ILE A 33 12.78 1.68 2.07
C ILE A 33 12.08 1.34 3.38
N LEU A 34 11.41 0.18 3.48
CA LEU A 34 10.76 -0.25 4.72
C LEU A 34 11.78 -0.52 5.83
N SER A 35 12.93 -1.09 5.49
CA SER A 35 14.02 -1.31 6.44
C SER A 35 14.66 0.01 6.86
N ARG A 36 14.84 0.95 5.91
CA ARG A 36 15.40 2.28 6.19
C ARG A 36 14.46 3.10 7.09
N LEU A 37 13.16 3.06 6.81
CA LEU A 37 12.14 3.75 7.61
C LEU A 37 12.09 3.23 9.06
N ARG A 38 12.26 1.91 9.26
CA ARG A 38 12.38 1.34 10.61
C ARG A 38 13.66 1.74 11.33
N ALA A 39 14.71 2.12 10.60
CA ALA A 39 15.98 2.57 11.17
C ALA A 39 16.05 4.10 11.34
N ASP A 40 15.05 4.85 10.84
CA ASP A 40 15.02 6.30 10.89
C ASP A 40 14.61 6.80 12.30
N PRO A 41 15.48 7.53 13.02
CA PRO A 41 15.17 8.08 14.33
C PRO A 41 13.95 9.00 14.31
N TYR A 42 13.75 9.79 13.24
CA TYR A 42 12.61 10.69 13.15
C TYR A 42 11.30 9.91 13.03
N TYR A 43 11.31 8.80 12.29
CA TYR A 43 10.13 7.94 12.19
C TYR A 43 9.77 7.35 13.57
N GLN A 44 10.75 6.85 14.30
CA GLN A 44 10.54 6.25 15.64
C GLN A 44 10.11 7.28 16.69
N GLU A 45 10.74 8.46 16.71
CA GLU A 45 10.53 9.44 17.78
C GLU A 45 9.30 10.34 17.56
N VAL A 46 8.91 10.55 16.30
CA VAL A 46 7.86 11.54 15.96
C VAL A 46 6.68 10.91 15.24
N VAL A 47 6.93 10.14 14.17
CA VAL A 47 5.87 9.64 13.29
C VAL A 47 5.11 8.49 13.93
N GLU A 48 5.80 7.45 14.36
CA GLU A 48 5.18 6.26 14.96
C GLU A 48 4.30 6.58 16.19
N PRO A 49 4.74 7.45 17.14
CA PRO A 49 3.90 7.87 18.25
C PRO A 49 2.66 8.66 17.82
N SER A 50 2.75 9.39 16.70
CA SER A 50 1.62 10.13 16.12
C SER A 50 0.63 9.17 15.44
N GLU A 51 1.14 8.22 14.65
CA GLU A 51 0.32 7.16 14.05
C GLU A 51 -0.43 6.36 15.11
N ALA A 52 0.22 5.99 16.21
CA ALA A 52 -0.41 5.23 17.29
C ALA A 52 -1.58 5.98 17.99
N LYS A 53 -1.62 7.31 17.89
CA LYS A 53 -2.73 8.12 18.44
C LYS A 53 -3.89 8.28 17.45
N LEU A 54 -3.60 8.19 16.15
CA LEU A 54 -4.54 8.53 15.09
C LEU A 54 -5.08 7.30 14.37
N ILE A 55 -4.35 6.19 14.40
CA ILE A 55 -4.62 4.99 13.63
C ILE A 55 -4.51 3.78 14.55
N ASP A 56 -5.59 2.99 14.62
CA ASP A 56 -5.51 1.65 15.18
C ASP A 56 -4.76 0.72 14.22
N LYS A 57 -3.44 0.60 14.41
CA LYS A 57 -2.57 -0.20 13.54
C LYS A 57 -2.98 -1.68 13.46
N ALA A 58 -3.74 -2.21 14.43
CA ALA A 58 -4.17 -3.61 14.44
C ALA A 58 -5.36 -3.89 13.51
N SER A 59 -6.19 -2.88 13.24
CA SER A 59 -7.32 -2.99 12.30
C SER A 59 -6.96 -2.62 10.85
N VAL A 60 -5.75 -2.11 10.61
CA VAL A 60 -5.28 -1.76 9.25
C VAL A 60 -5.10 -3.00 8.38
N VAL A 61 -5.80 -3.04 7.25
CA VAL A 61 -5.56 -3.99 6.16
C VAL A 61 -4.64 -3.35 5.13
N ARG A 62 -3.57 -4.06 4.75
CA ARG A 62 -2.58 -3.60 3.76
C ARG A 62 -2.68 -4.44 2.50
N ARG A 63 -2.79 -3.80 1.35
CA ARG A 63 -2.64 -4.45 0.04
C ARG A 63 -1.31 -4.01 -0.54
N VAL A 64 -0.59 -4.98 -1.11
CA VAL A 64 0.67 -4.76 -1.79
C VAL A 64 0.43 -5.11 -3.24
N GLY A 65 0.55 -4.10 -4.11
CA GLY A 65 0.51 -4.27 -5.55
C GLY A 65 1.83 -3.88 -6.19
N PHE A 66 1.96 -4.17 -7.46
CA PHE A 66 2.98 -3.62 -8.33
C PHE A 66 2.30 -3.24 -9.64
N GLU A 67 2.77 -2.16 -10.26
CA GLU A 67 2.30 -1.74 -11.57
C GLU A 67 3.21 -2.39 -12.62
N GLU A 68 2.62 -3.22 -13.50
CA GLU A 68 3.34 -3.77 -14.65
C GLU A 68 3.29 -2.76 -15.80
N VAL A 69 4.42 -2.10 -16.07
CA VAL A 69 4.56 -1.24 -17.24
C VAL A 69 5.28 -2.01 -18.34
N TRP A 70 4.55 -2.33 -19.41
CA TRP A 70 5.11 -2.95 -20.59
C TRP A 70 5.82 -1.88 -21.43
N VAL A 71 7.03 -2.15 -21.92
CA VAL A 71 7.77 -1.21 -22.77
C VAL A 71 7.84 -1.76 -24.19
N SER A 72 7.32 -1.01 -25.16
CA SER A 72 7.42 -1.27 -26.60
C SER A 72 8.02 -0.05 -27.29
N ASP A 73 9.00 -0.27 -28.18
CA ASP A 73 9.72 0.79 -28.91
C ASP A 73 10.32 1.90 -28.02
N GLY A 74 10.75 1.53 -26.81
CA GLY A 74 11.38 2.46 -25.86
C GLY A 74 10.41 3.39 -25.14
N LYS A 75 9.09 3.12 -25.22
CA LYS A 75 8.04 3.84 -24.47
C LYS A 75 7.20 2.86 -23.68
N ALA A 76 6.66 3.32 -22.56
CA ALA A 76 5.58 2.60 -21.89
C ALA A 76 4.43 2.40 -22.88
N ALA A 77 3.96 1.16 -23.01
CA ALA A 77 2.77 0.82 -23.77
C ALA A 77 1.54 1.30 -22.99
N ASP A 78 0.60 1.95 -23.69
CA ASP A 78 -0.69 2.39 -23.13
C ASP A 78 -1.61 1.20 -22.75
#